data_AF-A0A179I6R2-F1
#
_entry.id   AF-A0A179I6R2-F1
#
_cell.length_a   1.000
_cell.length_b   1.000
_cell.length_c   1.000
_cell.angle_alpha   90.00
_cell.angle_beta   90.00
_cell.angle_gamma   90.00
#
_symmetry.space_group_name_H-M   'P 1'
#
loop_
_entity.id
_entity.type
_entity.pdbx_description
1 polymer ?
#
loop_
_entity_poly.entity_id
_entity_poly.type
_entity_poly.pdbx_seq_one_letter_code
_entity_poly.pdbx_strand_id
1 'polypeptide(L)'
;MEPDHRRLVPGDSRRRAPSAGPSGLVTDGIYKYVQHPSYTGILLVAAAGAATSFRPDGAAACLVPAEYGPLVDAWLPTACAGLALLTALQIYTRVSQEEAMLKELFGKEWIKWNKRTARFIPGLL
;
A
#
# COMPACT_ATOMS: atom_id res chain seq x y z
N MET A 1 53.03 15.45 -31.55
CA MET A 1 53.69 14.33 -30.86
C MET A 1 53.69 14.69 -29.37
N GLU A 2 52.59 14.52 -28.63
CA GLU A 2 51.90 13.27 -28.21
C GLU A 2 52.79 12.47 -27.22
N PRO A 3 52.28 11.87 -26.13
CA PRO A 3 51.49 12.40 -25.00
C PRO A 3 51.85 11.74 -23.63
N ASP A 4 51.03 11.99 -22.59
CA ASP A 4 50.52 11.00 -21.60
C ASP A 4 51.30 10.71 -20.29
N HIS A 5 50.60 10.81 -19.14
CA HIS A 5 50.21 9.67 -18.28
C HIS A 5 49.87 10.03 -16.83
N ARG A 6 48.56 10.20 -16.58
CA ARG A 6 47.77 9.75 -15.39
C ARG A 6 48.18 10.33 -14.01
N ARG A 7 47.29 10.81 -13.14
CA ARG A 7 45.98 10.27 -12.72
C ARG A 7 45.13 11.39 -12.10
N LEU A 8 44.05 11.79 -12.75
CA LEU A 8 42.89 12.34 -12.04
C LEU A 8 41.87 11.20 -11.93
N VAL A 9 41.63 10.80 -10.69
CA VAL A 9 40.84 9.64 -10.30
C VAL A 9 39.41 9.79 -10.81
N PRO A 10 38.89 8.82 -11.59
CA PRO A 10 37.48 8.76 -11.91
C PRO A 10 36.74 8.24 -10.68
N GLY A 11 36.04 9.11 -9.97
CA GLY A 11 35.40 8.70 -8.72
C GLY A 11 34.76 9.81 -7.93
N ASP A 12 33.95 10.66 -8.56
CA ASP A 12 32.91 11.35 -7.79
C ASP A 12 31.56 11.28 -8.50
N SER A 13 30.96 10.10 -8.41
CA SER A 13 29.55 9.83 -8.74
C SER A 13 28.57 10.43 -7.72
N ARG A 14 29.02 11.30 -6.79
CA ARG A 14 28.18 11.89 -5.73
C ARG A 14 27.74 13.33 -5.97
N ARG A 15 27.76 13.83 -7.21
CA ARG A 15 26.85 14.93 -7.59
C ARG A 15 25.46 14.36 -7.83
N ARG A 16 24.76 14.04 -6.75
CA ARG A 16 23.32 13.76 -6.79
C ARG A 16 22.67 15.09 -7.22
N ALA A 17 22.26 15.15 -8.50
CA ALA A 17 21.44 16.24 -9.02
C ALA A 17 20.27 16.49 -8.04
N PRO A 18 19.79 17.74 -7.88
CA PRO A 18 18.54 17.98 -7.14
C PRO A 18 17.51 17.04 -7.73
N SER A 19 16.91 16.20 -6.89
CA SER A 19 16.03 15.10 -7.31
C SER A 19 15.02 15.65 -8.31
N ALA A 20 15.25 15.38 -9.60
CA ALA A 20 14.28 15.68 -10.63
C ALA A 20 12.98 15.04 -10.16
N GLY A 21 11.88 15.81 -10.19
CA GLY A 21 10.57 15.28 -9.81
C GLY A 21 10.27 13.97 -10.54
N PRO A 22 9.34 13.16 -10.02
CA PRO A 22 9.08 11.82 -10.53
C PRO A 22 8.91 11.82 -12.05
N SER A 23 9.67 10.94 -12.71
CA SER A 23 9.77 10.83 -14.16
C SER A 23 8.50 10.18 -14.74
N GLY A 24 7.44 10.98 -14.88
CA GLY A 24 6.17 10.55 -15.50
C GLY A 24 5.28 9.66 -14.62
N LEU A 25 4.02 9.50 -15.05
CA LEU A 25 3.05 8.65 -14.37
C LEU A 25 3.25 7.19 -14.77
N VAL A 26 3.54 6.32 -13.80
CA VAL A 26 3.69 4.88 -14.04
C VAL A 26 2.31 4.26 -14.27
N THR A 27 2.06 3.76 -15.48
CA THR A 27 0.76 3.15 -15.86
C THR A 27 0.90 1.74 -16.45
N ASP A 28 2.11 1.18 -16.39
CA ASP A 28 2.45 -0.12 -16.97
C ASP A 28 2.20 -1.29 -16.01
N GLY A 29 2.17 -2.51 -16.56
CA GLY A 29 2.00 -3.74 -15.79
C GLY A 29 0.64 -3.82 -15.09
N ILE A 30 0.64 -4.07 -13.79
CA ILE A 30 -0.58 -4.20 -12.97
C ILE A 30 -1.35 -2.86 -12.90
N TYR A 31 -0.63 -1.73 -12.95
CA TYR A 31 -1.21 -0.38 -12.93
C TYR A 31 -2.03 -0.04 -14.17
N LYS A 32 -1.99 -0.88 -15.21
CA LYS A 32 -2.90 -0.80 -16.35
C LYS A 32 -4.35 -1.13 -15.97
N TYR A 33 -4.55 -1.94 -14.94
CA TYR A 33 -5.86 -2.44 -14.53
C TYR A 33 -6.34 -1.88 -13.20
N VAL A 34 -5.42 -1.69 -12.24
CA VAL A 34 -5.74 -1.25 -10.87
C VAL A 34 -4.81 -0.13 -10.43
N GLN A 35 -5.37 0.95 -9.89
CA GLN A 35 -4.58 2.11 -9.41
C GLN A 35 -3.83 1.79 -8.11
N HIS A 36 -4.45 1.04 -7.21
CA HIS A 36 -3.96 0.78 -5.86
C HIS A 36 -3.83 -0.73 -5.54
N PRO A 37 -3.06 -1.52 -6.33
CA PRO A 37 -3.00 -2.97 -6.15
C PRO A 37 -2.42 -3.39 -4.79
N SER A 38 -1.50 -2.61 -4.23
CA SER A 38 -0.93 -2.85 -2.89
C SER A 38 -1.99 -2.72 -1.79
N TYR A 39 -2.90 -1.74 -1.91
CA TYR A 39 -3.99 -1.55 -0.95
C TYR A 39 -4.96 -2.72 -0.98
N THR A 40 -5.26 -3.26 -2.16
CA THR A 40 -6.03 -4.52 -2.28
C THR A 40 -5.31 -5.68 -1.57
N GLY A 41 -3.99 -5.77 -1.70
CA GLY A 41 -3.16 -6.75 -0.98
C GLY A 41 -3.23 -6.57 0.55
N ILE A 42 -3.13 -5.35 1.05
CA ILE A 42 -3.24 -5.03 2.49
C ILE A 42 -4.61 -5.45 3.02
N LEU A 43 -5.70 -5.17 2.29
CA LEU A 43 -7.04 -5.59 2.68
C LEU A 43 -7.17 -7.12 2.73
N LEU A 44 -6.60 -7.83 1.76
CA LEU A 44 -6.57 -9.29 1.75
C LEU A 44 -5.80 -9.87 2.95
N VAL A 45 -4.60 -9.33 3.23
CA VAL A 45 -3.78 -9.78 4.36
C VAL A 45 -4.48 -9.48 5.70
N ALA A 46 -5.09 -8.30 5.84
CA ALA A 46 -5.86 -7.94 7.03
C ALA A 46 -7.05 -8.89 7.24
N ALA A 47 -7.80 -9.21 6.18
CA ALA A 47 -8.90 -10.16 6.24
C ALA A 47 -8.43 -11.58 6.61
N ALA A 48 -7.34 -12.06 6.01
CA ALA A 48 -6.77 -13.38 6.32
C ALA A 48 -6.23 -13.46 7.75
N GLY A 49 -5.55 -12.39 8.21
CA GLY A 49 -5.05 -12.28 9.58
C GLY A 49 -6.17 -12.28 10.61
N ALA A 50 -7.26 -11.56 10.33
CA ALA A 50 -8.47 -11.60 11.14
C ALA A 50 -9.05 -13.03 11.18
N ALA A 51 -9.31 -13.64 10.02
CA ALA A 51 -9.85 -15.00 9.93
C ALA A 51 -9.02 -16.05 10.69
N THR A 52 -7.69 -15.91 10.68
CA THR A 52 -6.78 -16.79 11.44
C THR A 52 -6.83 -16.52 12.95
N SER A 53 -6.91 -15.25 13.34
CA SER A 53 -6.90 -14.83 14.76
C SER A 53 -8.21 -15.15 15.48
N PHE A 54 -9.32 -15.17 14.75
CA PHE A 54 -10.65 -15.52 15.26
C PHE A 54 -11.00 -16.98 15.18
N ARG A 55 -10.05 -17.83 14.80
CA ARG A 55 -10.29 -19.26 14.76
C ARG A 55 -10.62 -19.72 16.19
N PRO A 56 -11.82 -20.29 16.44
CA PRO A 56 -12.25 -20.69 17.79
C PRO A 56 -11.28 -21.68 18.45
N ASP A 57 -10.61 -22.49 17.63
CA ASP A 57 -9.58 -23.46 18.05
C ASP A 57 -8.14 -22.98 17.72
N GLY A 58 -7.92 -21.67 17.64
CA GLY A 58 -6.63 -21.07 17.28
C GLY A 58 -5.60 -21.06 18.41
N ALA A 59 -4.36 -20.72 18.11
CA ALA A 59 -3.28 -20.59 19.10
C ALA A 59 -3.61 -19.57 20.23
N ALA A 60 -4.47 -18.59 19.95
CA ALA A 60 -4.96 -17.63 20.93
C ALA A 60 -5.82 -18.29 22.03
N ALA A 61 -6.56 -19.36 21.72
CA ALA A 61 -7.35 -20.10 22.70
C ALA A 61 -6.49 -20.80 23.76
N CYS A 62 -5.24 -21.15 23.43
CA CYS A 62 -4.30 -21.75 24.38
C CYS A 62 -3.74 -20.74 25.40
N LEU A 63 -3.84 -19.44 25.13
CA LEU A 63 -3.27 -18.38 25.98
C LEU A 63 -4.30 -17.79 26.95
N VAL A 64 -5.59 -18.10 26.77
CA VAL A 64 -6.69 -17.55 27.57
C VAL A 64 -7.18 -18.61 28.56
N PRO A 65 -7.15 -18.34 29.88
CA PRO A 65 -7.77 -19.21 30.87
C PRO A 65 -9.27 -19.40 30.56
N ALA A 66 -9.77 -20.63 30.68
CA ALA A 66 -11.14 -21.00 30.24
C ALA A 66 -12.25 -20.15 30.89
N GLU A 67 -12.00 -19.59 32.07
CA GLU A 67 -12.90 -18.67 32.78
C GLU A 67 -13.18 -17.35 32.05
N TYR A 68 -12.25 -16.87 31.21
CA TYR A 68 -12.42 -15.64 30.41
C TYR A 68 -12.96 -15.90 29.00
N GLY A 69 -13.18 -17.16 28.62
CA GLY A 69 -13.64 -17.56 27.29
C GLY A 69 -14.88 -16.78 26.80
N PRO A 70 -15.99 -16.74 27.56
CA PRO A 70 -17.21 -16.04 27.15
C PRO A 70 -17.02 -14.52 26.95
N LEU A 71 -16.13 -13.91 27.74
CA LEU A 71 -15.81 -12.49 27.60
C LEU A 71 -15.01 -12.24 26.32
N VAL A 72 -14.01 -13.09 26.03
CA VAL A 72 -13.21 -12.99 24.81
C VAL A 72 -14.09 -13.24 23.58
N ASP A 73 -14.93 -14.27 23.58
CA ASP A 73 -15.83 -14.57 22.46
C ASP A 73 -16.82 -13.43 22.17
N ALA A 74 -17.29 -12.74 23.22
CA ALA A 74 -18.22 -11.62 23.07
C ALA A 74 -17.55 -10.37 22.48
N TRP A 75 -16.34 -10.03 22.94
CA TRP A 75 -15.71 -8.73 22.60
C TRP A 75 -14.70 -8.81 21.47
N LEU A 76 -14.06 -9.96 21.25
CA LEU A 76 -13.03 -10.14 20.23
C LEU A 76 -13.58 -9.82 18.82
N PRO A 77 -14.75 -10.34 18.38
CA PRO A 77 -15.31 -10.00 17.06
C PRO A 77 -15.55 -8.49 16.90
N THR A 78 -16.07 -7.84 17.95
CA THR A 78 -16.34 -6.39 17.96
C THR A 78 -15.05 -5.58 17.86
N ALA A 79 -14.03 -5.93 18.65
CA ALA A 79 -12.74 -5.23 18.65
C ALA A 79 -12.06 -5.28 17.29
N CYS A 80 -12.04 -6.46 16.66
CA CYS A 80 -11.46 -6.65 15.34
C CYS A 80 -12.32 -6.07 14.21
N ALA A 81 -13.66 -6.07 14.32
CA ALA A 81 -14.52 -5.33 13.39
C ALA A 81 -14.25 -3.82 13.47
N GLY A 82 -14.07 -3.29 14.69
CA GLY A 82 -13.64 -1.92 14.91
C GLY A 82 -12.27 -1.63 14.30
N LEU A 83 -11.29 -2.51 14.49
CA LEU A 83 -9.96 -2.39 13.88
C LEU A 83 -10.02 -2.43 12.36
N ALA A 84 -10.79 -3.36 11.78
CA ALA A 84 -10.98 -3.46 10.33
C ALA A 84 -11.62 -2.19 9.75
N LEU A 85 -12.62 -1.62 10.45
CA LEU A 85 -13.23 -0.35 10.07
C LEU A 85 -12.23 0.81 10.13
N LEU A 86 -11.43 0.90 11.19
CA LEU A 86 -10.39 1.92 11.32
C LEU A 86 -9.34 1.80 10.20
N THR A 87 -8.89 0.59 9.89
CA THR A 87 -7.97 0.33 8.76
C THR A 87 -8.60 0.73 7.43
N ALA A 88 -9.87 0.41 7.18
CA ALA A 88 -10.57 0.80 5.97
C ALA A 88 -10.67 2.34 5.83
N LEU A 89 -10.96 3.06 6.92
CA LEU A 89 -10.99 4.53 6.94
C LEU A 89 -9.60 5.14 6.71
N GLN A 90 -8.55 4.56 7.31
CA GLN A 90 -7.17 4.98 7.06
C GLN A 90 -6.78 4.79 5.59
N ILE A 91 -7.11 3.64 4.99
CA ILE A 91 -6.84 3.39 3.57
C ILE A 91 -7.61 4.39 2.69
N TYR A 92 -8.88 4.64 3.00
CA TYR A 92 -9.69 5.60 2.24
C TYR A 92 -9.11 7.01 2.27
N THR A 93 -8.71 7.49 3.44
CA THR A 93 -8.09 8.82 3.59
C THR A 93 -6.75 8.89 2.88
N ARG A 94 -5.92 7.84 2.97
CA ARG A 94 -4.63 7.74 2.28
C ARG A 94 -4.76 7.74 0.76
N VAL A 95 -5.65 6.92 0.21
CA VAL A 95 -5.91 6.87 -1.24
C VAL A 95 -6.39 8.22 -1.74
N SER A 96 -7.27 8.90 -1.00
CA SER A 96 -7.75 10.24 -1.37
C SER A 96 -6.62 11.27 -1.40
N GLN A 97 -5.68 11.21 -0.45
CA GLN A 97 -4.50 12.07 -0.42
C GLN A 97 -3.54 11.78 -1.58
N GLU A 98 -3.29 10.50 -1.88
CA GLU A 98 -2.44 10.09 -3.00
C GLU A 98 -3.02 10.53 -4.34
N GLU A 99 -4.31 10.30 -4.57
CA GLU A 99 -4.99 10.72 -5.81
C GLU A 99 -4.97 12.25 -5.98
N ALA A 100 -5.15 13.01 -4.89
CA ALA A 100 -5.04 14.47 -4.91
C ALA A 100 -3.64 14.93 -5.31
N MET A 101 -2.60 14.34 -4.70
CA MET A 101 -1.20 14.60 -5.04
C MET A 101 -0.88 14.22 -6.50
N LEU A 102 -1.33 13.05 -6.97
CA LEU A 102 -1.11 12.61 -8.35
C LEU A 102 -1.81 13.52 -9.35
N LYS A 103 -3.01 14.00 -9.03
CA LYS A 103 -3.73 14.98 -9.85
C LYS A 103 -3.00 16.32 -9.90
N GLU A 104 -2.38 16.75 -8.80
CA GLU A 104 -1.58 17.98 -8.76
C GLU A 104 -0.29 17.85 -9.59
N LEU A 105 0.42 16.73 -9.48
CA LEU A 105 1.69 16.49 -10.16
C LEU A 105 1.54 16.22 -11.67
N PHE A 106 0.56 15.41 -12.07
CA PHE A 106 0.43 14.89 -13.44
C PHE A 106 -0.80 15.40 -14.20
N GLY A 107 -1.73 16.09 -13.52
CA GLY A 107 -2.85 16.80 -14.13
C GLY A 107 -3.65 15.99 -15.14
N LYS A 108 -3.57 16.38 -16.43
CA LYS A 108 -4.34 15.78 -17.52
C LYS A 108 -4.00 14.30 -17.78
N GLU A 109 -2.74 13.92 -17.57
CA GLU A 109 -2.29 12.53 -17.78
C GLU A 109 -2.96 11.61 -16.77
N TRP A 110 -2.96 12.01 -15.49
CA TRP A 110 -3.65 11.29 -14.42
C TRP A 110 -5.16 11.24 -14.66
N ILE A 111 -5.82 12.33 -15.09
CA ILE A 111 -7.26 12.32 -15.37
C ILE A 111 -7.60 11.30 -16.47
N LYS A 112 -6.79 11.23 -17.54
CA LYS A 112 -7.00 10.27 -18.63
C LYS A 112 -6.80 8.83 -18.17
N TRP A 113 -5.80 8.57 -17.33
CA TRP A 113 -5.53 7.24 -16.80
C TRP A 113 -6.53 6.80 -15.72
N ASN A 114 -6.94 7.71 -14.83
CA ASN A 114 -7.92 7.44 -13.77
C ASN A 114 -9.27 6.98 -14.36
N LYS A 115 -9.74 7.63 -15.43
CA LYS A 115 -11.00 7.26 -16.11
C LYS A 115 -11.05 5.83 -16.66
N ARG A 116 -9.91 5.22 -16.95
CA ARG A 116 -9.81 3.89 -17.58
C ARG A 116 -9.38 2.78 -16.63
N THR A 117 -9.11 3.10 -15.37
CA THR A 117 -8.44 2.18 -14.43
C THR A 117 -9.26 2.08 -13.14
N ALA A 118 -9.51 0.86 -12.66
CA ALA A 118 -10.26 0.65 -11.42
C ALA A 118 -9.44 1.06 -10.20
N ARG A 119 -10.07 1.56 -9.14
CA ARG A 119 -9.35 1.95 -7.91
C ARG A 119 -8.75 0.74 -7.19
N PHE A 120 -9.57 -0.30 -6.95
CA PHE A 120 -9.17 -1.48 -6.16
C PHE A 120 -9.42 -2.82 -6.87
N ILE A 121 -10.60 -3.02 -7.46
CA ILE A 121 -10.99 -4.30 -8.08
C ILE A 121 -11.54 -4.03 -9.49
N PRO A 122 -10.95 -4.59 -10.55
CA PRO A 122 -11.44 -4.43 -11.91
C PRO A 122 -12.87 -4.94 -12.07
N GLY A 123 -13.78 -4.10 -12.55
CA GLY A 123 -15.16 -4.49 -12.91
C GLY A 123 -16.19 -4.48 -11.79
N LEU A 124 -15.79 -4.15 -10.56
CA LEU A 124 -16.71 -4.02 -9.40
C LEU A 124 -16.80 -2.57 -8.88
N LEU A 125 -15.76 -1.75 -9.09
CA LEU A 125 -15.67 -0.34 -8.70
C LEU A 125 -14.88 0.48 -9.72
#